data_AF-A0A0M8PVN4-F1
#
_entry.id   AF-A0A0M8PVN4-F1
#
_cell.length_a   1.000
_cell.length_b   1.000
_cell.length_c   1.000
_cell.angle_alpha   90.00
_cell.angle_beta   90.00
_cell.angle_gamma   90.00
#
_symmetry.space_group_name_H-M   'P 1'
#
loop_
_entity.id
_entity.type
_entity.pdbx_description
1 polymer ?
#
loop_
_entity_poly.entity_id
_entity_poly.type
_entity_poly.pdbx_seq_one_letter_code
_entity_poly.pdbx_strand_id
1 'polypeptide(L)'
;MNQFKEDVLKELRDVKLTDEKKQAIAQKTRSKTKQRRSSPWQYRVVLATFTLFVIGFSYLLLQNKNSGSHQAASLQQEGDTWSLWTILQYDLVKGILIFSFMVGLAFFVKWVLLKKGYGLPVCIECGETWSEKQARRMYRKNGQLECPYCGKKQYRSKKSMKMSGILTFPIPFMAFMHIIFNNIAIGTIFFVAGVYIFYRLLAPYVFDLQEDDPTNDPLW
;
A
#
# COMPACT_ATOMS: atom_id res chain seq x y z
N MET A 1 33.88 15.81 -29.03
CA MET A 1 33.29 14.64 -28.37
C MET A 1 34.05 14.16 -27.12
N ASN A 2 35.31 14.56 -26.92
CA ASN A 2 36.10 14.15 -25.74
C ASN A 2 35.90 15.04 -24.49
N GLN A 3 35.70 16.35 -24.66
CA GLN A 3 35.46 17.27 -23.52
C GLN A 3 34.21 16.92 -22.72
N PHE A 4 33.08 16.65 -23.39
CA PHE A 4 31.85 16.25 -22.70
C PHE A 4 32.04 14.97 -21.87
N LYS A 5 32.80 14.00 -22.39
CA LYS A 5 33.11 12.76 -21.66
C LYS A 5 33.99 13.04 -20.44
N GLU A 6 34.95 13.95 -20.55
CA GLU A 6 35.84 14.33 -19.45
C GLU A 6 35.12 15.14 -18.37
N ASP A 7 34.24 16.06 -18.75
CA ASP A 7 33.42 16.86 -17.82
C ASP A 7 32.43 15.97 -17.07
N VAL A 8 31.75 15.06 -17.77
CA VAL A 8 30.88 14.05 -17.14
C VAL A 8 31.68 13.14 -16.20
N LEU A 9 32.89 12.72 -16.59
CA LEU A 9 33.77 11.91 -15.73
C LEU A 9 34.34 12.69 -14.54
N LYS A 10 34.38 14.03 -14.63
CA LYS A 10 34.81 14.92 -13.55
C LYS A 10 33.68 15.10 -12.54
N GLU A 11 32.47 15.45 -12.98
CA GLU A 11 31.28 15.50 -12.09
C GLU A 11 30.97 14.15 -11.44
N LEU A 12 31.09 13.03 -12.18
CA LEU A 12 30.92 11.68 -11.62
C LEU A 12 31.99 11.33 -10.58
N ARG A 13 33.14 12.01 -10.59
CA ARG A 13 34.21 11.83 -9.60
C ARG A 13 33.85 12.49 -8.27
N ASP A 14 33.07 13.55 -8.33
CA ASP A 14 32.61 14.32 -7.18
C ASP A 14 31.41 13.61 -6.51
N VAL A 15 30.62 12.89 -7.32
CA VAL A 15 29.51 12.02 -6.90
C VAL A 15 29.98 10.59 -6.54
N LYS A 16 31.26 10.25 -6.76
CA LYS A 16 31.79 8.92 -6.41
C LYS A 16 31.77 8.76 -4.89
N LEU A 17 30.74 8.06 -4.41
CA LEU A 17 30.68 7.45 -3.09
C LEU A 17 32.09 6.94 -2.72
N THR A 18 32.64 7.44 -1.61
CA THR A 18 33.94 7.02 -1.08
C THR A 18 33.99 5.50 -1.01
N ASP A 19 35.15 4.88 -1.26
CA ASP A 19 35.25 3.42 -1.33
C ASP A 19 34.83 2.74 -0.02
N GLU A 20 35.01 3.42 1.11
CA GLU A 20 34.46 3.03 2.41
C GLU A 20 32.92 3.01 2.42
N LYS A 21 32.26 4.04 1.87
CA LYS A 21 30.79 4.06 1.73
C LYS A 21 30.30 2.96 0.79
N LYS A 22 31.01 2.68 -0.31
CA LYS A 22 30.66 1.55 -1.20
C LYS A 22 30.76 0.21 -0.48
N GLN A 23 31.82 0.00 0.31
CA GLN A 23 31.98 -1.23 1.09
C GLN A 23 30.90 -1.35 2.18
N ALA A 24 30.56 -0.24 2.86
CA ALA A 24 29.48 -0.21 3.84
C ALA A 24 28.12 -0.54 3.20
N ILE A 25 27.80 0.02 2.03
CA ILE A 25 26.59 -0.29 1.27
C ILE A 25 26.57 -1.76 0.84
N ALA A 26 27.71 -2.28 0.35
CA ALA A 26 27.83 -3.69 -0.05
C ALA A 26 27.63 -4.65 1.12
N GLN A 27 28.21 -4.36 2.30
CA GLN A 27 28.03 -5.17 3.51
C GLN A 27 26.58 -5.10 4.05
N LYS A 28 25.98 -3.91 4.03
CA LYS A 28 24.58 -3.71 4.43
C LYS A 28 23.60 -4.45 3.50
N THR A 29 23.90 -4.50 2.21
CA THR A 29 23.10 -5.27 1.24
C THR A 29 23.25 -6.77 1.46
N ARG A 30 24.48 -7.27 1.71
CA ARG A 30 24.73 -8.68 2.05
C ARG A 30 24.02 -9.13 3.33
N SER A 31 24.03 -8.31 4.38
CA SER A 31 23.34 -8.62 5.64
C SER A 31 21.81 -8.64 5.48
N LYS A 32 21.22 -7.70 4.73
CA LYS A 32 19.78 -7.71 4.38
C LYS A 32 19.38 -8.95 3.58
N THR A 33 20.19 -9.39 2.62
CA THR A 33 19.92 -10.62 1.86
C THR A 33 19.94 -11.86 2.76
N LYS A 34 20.85 -11.90 3.74
CA LYS A 34 20.90 -12.99 4.74
C LYS A 34 19.65 -13.02 5.63
N GLN A 35 19.09 -11.85 5.94
CA GLN A 35 17.85 -11.70 6.72
C GLN A 35 16.57 -11.97 5.89
N ARG A 36 16.65 -11.87 4.55
CA ARG A 36 15.54 -12.13 3.61
C ARG A 36 15.39 -13.60 3.19
N ARG A 37 16.10 -14.54 3.84
CA ARG A 37 15.73 -15.97 3.73
C ARG A 37 14.29 -16.09 4.24
N SER A 38 13.38 -16.41 3.33
CA SER A 38 11.94 -16.49 3.58
C SER A 38 11.69 -17.22 4.89
N SER A 39 11.09 -16.50 5.85
CA SER A 39 10.79 -17.06 7.16
C SER A 39 9.85 -18.25 6.96
N PRO A 40 10.17 -19.44 7.51
CA PRO A 40 9.33 -20.64 7.37
C PRO A 40 7.90 -20.45 7.90
N TRP A 41 7.64 -19.34 8.62
CA TRP A 41 6.34 -18.91 9.08
C TRP A 41 5.37 -18.51 7.95
N GLN A 42 5.86 -17.90 6.85
CA GLN A 42 4.98 -17.48 5.76
C GLN A 42 4.33 -18.68 5.06
N TYR A 43 5.07 -19.77 4.87
CA TYR A 43 4.52 -21.01 4.31
C TYR A 43 3.51 -21.67 5.25
N ARG A 44 3.80 -21.71 6.56
CA ARG A 44 2.92 -22.31 7.58
C ARG A 44 1.58 -21.58 7.69
N VAL A 45 1.59 -20.25 7.63
CA VAL A 45 0.35 -19.44 7.68
C VAL A 45 -0.48 -19.66 6.42
N VAL A 46 0.14 -19.63 5.23
CA VAL A 46 -0.57 -19.88 3.97
C VAL A 46 -1.18 -21.28 3.95
N LEU A 47 -0.42 -22.30 4.40
CA LEU A 47 -0.91 -23.66 4.48
C LEU A 47 -2.09 -23.80 5.45
N ALA A 48 -2.02 -23.19 6.64
CA ALA A 48 -3.10 -23.21 7.61
C ALA A 48 -4.37 -22.51 7.12
N THR A 49 -4.23 -21.39 6.40
CA THR A 49 -5.39 -20.71 5.81
C THR A 49 -6.04 -21.53 4.69
N PHE A 50 -5.22 -22.21 3.88
CA PHE A 50 -5.72 -23.04 2.79
C PHE A 50 -6.41 -24.30 3.31
N THR A 51 -5.88 -24.93 4.36
CA THR A 51 -6.50 -26.11 4.98
C THR A 51 -7.84 -25.78 5.63
N LEU A 52 -7.93 -24.66 6.36
CA LEU A 52 -9.20 -24.19 6.92
C LEU A 52 -10.24 -23.89 5.83
N PHE A 53 -9.80 -23.30 4.71
CA PHE A 53 -10.69 -23.01 3.58
C PHE A 53 -11.20 -24.28 2.91
N VAL A 54 -10.32 -25.27 2.68
CA VAL A 54 -10.69 -26.57 2.10
C VAL A 54 -11.66 -27.33 3.02
N ILE A 55 -11.41 -27.34 4.33
CA ILE A 55 -12.30 -27.98 5.32
C ILE A 55 -13.66 -27.27 5.34
N GLY A 56 -13.69 -25.93 5.40
CA GLY A 56 -14.94 -25.16 5.38
C GLY A 56 -15.73 -25.36 4.08
N PHE A 57 -15.05 -25.35 2.94
CA PHE A 57 -15.68 -25.57 1.64
C PHE A 57 -16.21 -27.01 1.49
N SER A 58 -15.47 -28.00 2.02
CA SER A 58 -15.90 -29.41 2.02
C SER A 58 -17.11 -29.63 2.92
N TYR A 59 -17.19 -28.95 4.07
CA TYR A 59 -18.35 -28.98 4.96
C TYR A 59 -19.59 -28.39 4.29
N LEU A 60 -19.45 -27.27 3.56
CA LEU A 60 -20.55 -26.68 2.79
C LEU A 60 -21.03 -27.60 1.66
N LEU A 61 -20.11 -28.27 0.95
CA LEU A 61 -20.48 -29.25 -0.07
C LEU A 61 -21.18 -30.49 0.52
N LEU A 62 -20.83 -30.89 1.73
CA LEU A 62 -21.47 -32.02 2.42
C LEU A 62 -22.89 -31.69 2.88
N GLN A 63 -23.13 -30.47 3.39
CA GLN A 63 -24.48 -30.01 3.73
C GLN A 63 -25.39 -29.97 2.49
N ASN A 64 -24.87 -29.53 1.35
CA ASN A 64 -25.62 -29.49 0.09
C ASN A 64 -26.04 -30.89 -0.42
N LYS A 65 -25.33 -31.95 -0.02
CA LYS A 65 -25.65 -33.34 -0.41
C LYS A 65 -26.73 -33.98 0.48
N ASN A 66 -26.89 -33.55 1.73
CA ASN A 66 -27.92 -34.06 2.64
C ASN A 66 -29.30 -33.40 2.47
N SER A 67 -29.41 -32.35 1.65
CA SER A 67 -30.67 -31.73 1.24
C SER A 67 -31.32 -32.38 0.00
N GLY A 68 -30.78 -33.51 -0.46
CA GLY A 68 -31.20 -34.20 -1.69
C GLY A 68 -32.12 -35.41 -1.49
N SER A 69 -33.30 -35.23 -0.92
CA SER A 69 -34.46 -36.11 -1.21
C SER A 69 -35.77 -35.47 -0.79
N HIS A 70 -36.41 -34.74 -1.70
CA HIS A 70 -37.85 -34.83 -2.02
C HIS A 70 -38.09 -33.97 -3.27
N GLN A 71 -38.51 -34.62 -4.35
CA GLN A 71 -38.83 -34.00 -5.63
C GLN A 71 -40.20 -33.32 -5.61
N ALA A 72 -40.34 -32.36 -6.53
CA ALA A 72 -41.56 -31.75 -7.09
C ALA A 72 -42.22 -30.61 -6.30
N ALA A 73 -41.83 -29.38 -6.63
CA ALA A 73 -42.74 -28.37 -7.18
C ALA A 73 -41.93 -27.12 -7.58
N SER A 74 -42.02 -26.75 -8.85
CA SER A 74 -41.69 -25.43 -9.36
C SER A 74 -42.51 -24.37 -8.60
N LEU A 75 -41.95 -23.74 -7.56
CA LEU A 75 -42.41 -22.45 -7.00
C LEU A 75 -41.54 -21.87 -5.85
N GLN A 76 -40.34 -22.39 -5.57
CA GLN A 76 -39.58 -21.92 -4.40
C GLN A 76 -38.08 -21.75 -4.65
N GLN A 77 -37.74 -21.20 -5.80
CA GLN A 77 -36.42 -20.62 -6.05
C GLN A 77 -36.44 -19.10 -5.82
N GLU A 78 -37.17 -18.67 -4.80
CA GLU A 78 -37.16 -17.32 -4.23
C GLU A 78 -36.88 -17.35 -2.72
N GLY A 79 -36.44 -18.47 -2.12
CA GLY A 79 -36.22 -18.54 -0.65
C GLY A 79 -34.83 -18.08 -0.20
N ASP A 80 -33.77 -18.48 -0.92
CA ASP A 80 -32.39 -18.31 -0.44
C ASP A 80 -31.73 -17.00 -0.86
N THR A 81 -32.24 -16.35 -1.91
CA THR A 81 -31.80 -15.01 -2.32
C THR A 81 -32.20 -13.93 -1.31
N TRP A 82 -33.19 -14.16 -0.45
CA TRP A 82 -33.66 -13.12 0.48
C TRP A 82 -32.74 -12.90 1.68
N SER A 83 -31.87 -13.85 2.03
CA SER A 83 -31.01 -13.71 3.21
C SER A 83 -29.83 -12.75 3.00
N LEU A 84 -29.16 -12.79 1.84
CA LEU A 84 -28.00 -11.95 1.57
C LEU A 84 -28.36 -10.50 1.24
N TRP A 85 -29.44 -10.29 0.47
CA TRP A 85 -29.89 -8.95 0.10
C TRP A 85 -30.44 -8.17 1.29
N THR A 86 -31.12 -8.82 2.23
CA THR A 86 -31.61 -8.19 3.47
C THR A 86 -30.48 -7.81 4.42
N ILE A 87 -29.43 -8.64 4.53
CA ILE A 87 -28.21 -8.30 5.30
C ILE A 87 -27.52 -7.06 4.73
N LEU A 88 -27.51 -6.90 3.40
CA LEU A 88 -26.97 -5.73 2.71
C LEU A 88 -27.82 -4.45 2.88
N GLN A 89 -29.04 -4.53 3.42
CA GLN A 89 -29.84 -3.33 3.69
C GLN A 89 -29.34 -2.57 4.93
N TYR A 90 -28.64 -3.24 5.85
CA TYR A 90 -28.11 -2.61 7.05
C TYR A 90 -26.90 -1.73 6.73
N ASP A 91 -26.98 -0.45 7.07
CA ASP A 91 -25.90 0.52 6.85
C ASP A 91 -24.60 0.14 7.57
N LEU A 92 -24.68 -0.53 8.73
CA LEU A 92 -23.49 -1.05 9.42
C LEU A 92 -22.76 -2.11 8.58
N VAL A 93 -23.51 -3.02 7.94
CA VAL A 93 -22.93 -4.07 7.11
C VAL A 93 -22.29 -3.45 5.86
N LYS A 94 -22.99 -2.54 5.19
CA LYS A 94 -22.43 -1.77 4.06
C LYS A 94 -21.14 -1.04 4.46
N GLY A 95 -21.12 -0.43 5.65
CA GLY A 95 -19.97 0.27 6.20
C GLY A 95 -18.77 -0.65 6.41
N ILE A 96 -18.99 -1.81 7.05
CA ILE A 96 -17.95 -2.83 7.27
C ILE A 96 -17.42 -3.36 5.93
N LEU A 97 -18.29 -3.61 4.95
CA LEU A 97 -17.89 -4.07 3.62
C LEU A 97 -17.02 -3.04 2.90
N ILE A 98 -17.42 -1.76 2.89
CA ILE A 98 -16.62 -0.69 2.27
C ILE A 98 -15.28 -0.53 2.99
N PHE A 99 -15.27 -0.56 4.31
CA PHE A 99 -14.05 -0.46 5.09
C PHE A 99 -13.10 -1.63 4.80
N SER A 100 -13.60 -2.86 4.82
CA SER A 100 -12.83 -4.07 4.49
C SER A 100 -12.28 -4.02 3.06
N PHE A 101 -13.09 -3.58 2.11
CA PHE A 101 -12.68 -3.39 0.71
C PHE A 101 -11.54 -2.37 0.60
N MET A 102 -11.66 -1.21 1.25
CA MET A 102 -10.60 -0.18 1.25
C MET A 102 -9.29 -0.69 1.85
N VAL A 103 -9.37 -1.42 2.96
CA VAL A 103 -8.21 -2.01 3.62
C VAL A 103 -7.58 -3.07 2.71
N GLY A 104 -8.38 -3.96 2.11
CA GLY A 104 -7.91 -4.97 1.16
C GLY A 104 -7.23 -4.34 -0.06
N LEU A 105 -7.84 -3.29 -0.64
CA LEU A 105 -7.26 -2.52 -1.73
C LEU A 105 -5.93 -1.87 -1.31
N ALA A 106 -5.84 -1.31 -0.10
CA ALA A 106 -4.60 -0.73 0.40
C ALA A 106 -3.49 -1.79 0.50
N PHE A 107 -3.79 -2.99 1.01
CA PHE A 107 -2.83 -4.10 1.05
C PHE A 107 -2.42 -4.56 -0.34
N PHE A 108 -3.36 -4.67 -1.27
CA PHE A 108 -3.09 -5.04 -2.66
C PHE A 108 -2.18 -4.00 -3.35
N VAL A 109 -2.53 -2.71 -3.26
CA VAL A 109 -1.71 -1.62 -3.82
C VAL A 109 -0.32 -1.62 -3.17
N LYS A 110 -0.23 -1.77 -1.84
CA LYS A 110 1.06 -1.89 -1.14
C LYS A 110 1.89 -3.04 -1.68
N TRP A 111 1.28 -4.20 -1.89
CA TRP A 111 1.94 -5.36 -2.45
C TRP A 111 2.45 -5.11 -3.88
N VAL A 112 1.63 -4.48 -4.72
CA VAL A 112 2.02 -4.10 -6.09
C VAL A 112 3.18 -3.08 -6.07
N LEU A 113 3.12 -2.08 -5.20
CA LEU A 113 4.19 -1.08 -5.02
C LEU A 113 5.51 -1.75 -4.64
N LEU A 114 5.48 -2.65 -3.66
CA LEU A 114 6.67 -3.40 -3.23
C LEU A 114 7.25 -4.27 -4.36
N LYS A 115 6.40 -4.90 -5.18
CA LYS A 115 6.85 -5.66 -6.36
C LYS A 115 7.47 -4.78 -7.45
N LYS A 116 6.96 -3.56 -7.64
CA LYS A 116 7.50 -2.56 -8.58
C LYS A 116 8.78 -1.87 -8.08
N GLY A 117 9.30 -2.25 -6.91
CA GLY A 117 10.52 -1.69 -6.33
C GLY A 117 10.30 -0.40 -5.54
N TYR A 118 9.06 0.04 -5.32
CA TYR A 118 8.77 1.14 -4.41
C TYR A 118 9.04 0.67 -2.97
N GLY A 119 9.91 1.40 -2.29
CA GLY A 119 10.39 1.07 -0.95
C GLY A 119 10.23 2.24 0.02
N LEU A 120 10.80 2.08 1.21
CA LEU A 120 10.99 3.21 2.11
C LEU A 120 12.00 4.19 1.51
N PRO A 121 11.84 5.50 1.74
CA PRO A 121 12.73 6.50 1.19
C PRO A 121 14.15 6.31 1.70
N VAL A 122 15.12 6.54 0.82
CA VAL A 122 16.55 6.49 1.12
C VAL A 122 17.09 7.90 0.97
N CYS A 123 17.85 8.33 1.97
CA CYS A 123 18.58 9.59 1.89
C CYS A 123 19.58 9.54 0.74
N ILE A 124 19.52 10.49 -0.20
CA ILE A 124 20.43 10.58 -1.36
C ILE A 124 21.89 10.74 -0.90
N GLU A 125 22.08 11.50 0.17
CA GLU A 125 23.39 11.96 0.64
C GLU A 125 24.14 10.96 1.54
N CYS A 126 23.40 10.31 2.46
CA CYS A 126 23.98 9.34 3.39
C CYS A 126 23.65 7.89 3.04
N GLY A 127 22.72 7.63 2.11
CA GLY A 127 22.30 6.28 1.74
C GLY A 127 21.52 5.55 2.83
N GLU A 128 21.14 6.23 3.92
CA GLU A 128 20.41 5.61 5.02
C GLU A 128 18.92 5.51 4.71
N THR A 129 18.36 4.31 4.91
CA THR A 129 16.94 4.02 4.67
C THR A 129 16.13 4.50 5.86
N TRP A 130 15.14 5.36 5.65
CA TRP A 130 14.31 5.82 6.76
C TRP A 130 13.40 4.69 7.26
N SER A 131 13.14 4.70 8.57
CA SER A 131 12.12 3.82 9.15
C SER A 131 10.71 4.24 8.70
N GLU A 132 9.77 3.30 8.70
CA GLU A 132 8.37 3.58 8.31
C GLU A 132 7.73 4.69 9.16
N LYS A 133 8.10 4.80 10.44
CA LYS A 133 7.64 5.86 11.35
C LYS A 133 8.18 7.23 10.94
N GLN A 134 9.48 7.31 10.64
CA GLN A 134 10.12 8.55 10.17
C GLN A 134 9.56 8.97 8.81
N ALA A 135 9.47 8.04 7.85
CA ALA A 135 8.91 8.30 6.53
C ALA A 135 7.47 8.83 6.62
N ARG A 136 6.62 8.25 7.48
CA ARG A 136 5.26 8.80 7.71
C ARG A 136 5.26 10.20 8.29
N ARG A 137 6.13 10.47 9.28
CA ARG A 137 6.23 11.79 9.92
C ARG A 137 6.66 12.85 8.91
N MET A 138 7.65 12.51 8.08
CA MET A 138 8.18 13.42 7.05
C MET A 138 7.23 13.57 5.87
N TYR A 139 6.51 12.53 5.47
CA TYR A 139 5.50 12.58 4.39
C TYR A 139 4.44 13.66 4.63
N ARG A 140 4.06 13.90 5.90
CA ARG A 140 3.08 14.93 6.27
C ARG A 140 3.63 16.35 6.19
N LYS A 141 4.96 16.53 6.19
CA LYS A 141 5.58 17.83 6.03
C LYS A 141 5.65 18.16 4.54
N ASN A 142 5.17 19.34 4.19
CA ASN A 142 5.33 19.89 2.85
C ASN A 142 6.63 20.70 2.78
N GLY A 143 7.31 20.67 1.63
CA GLY A 143 8.52 21.45 1.38
C GLY A 143 9.81 20.74 1.78
N GLN A 144 10.71 21.48 2.41
CA GLN A 144 12.06 21.05 2.76
C GLN A 144 12.05 20.04 3.91
N LEU A 145 12.75 18.93 3.71
CA LEU A 145 12.87 17.83 4.67
C LEU A 145 14.32 17.64 5.06
N GLU A 146 14.59 17.62 6.36
CA GLU A 146 15.92 17.36 6.88
C GLU A 146 16.07 15.87 7.18
N CYS A 147 17.16 15.27 6.67
CA CYS A 147 17.47 13.89 6.96
C CYS A 147 17.78 13.71 8.46
N PRO A 148 17.11 12.78 9.18
CA PRO A 148 17.32 12.60 10.61
C PRO A 148 18.71 12.04 10.98
N TYR A 149 19.49 11.57 9.99
CA TYR A 149 20.80 10.98 10.20
C TYR A 149 21.95 11.95 9.86
N CYS A 150 21.84 12.72 8.78
CA CYS A 150 22.91 13.61 8.32
C CYS A 150 22.55 15.10 8.36
N GLY A 151 21.32 15.48 8.72
CA GLY A 151 20.87 16.88 8.80
C GLY A 151 20.73 17.59 7.45
N LYS A 152 21.16 16.96 6.34
CA LYS A 152 21.06 17.56 5.02
C LYS A 152 19.60 17.70 4.57
N LYS A 153 19.34 18.82 3.89
CA LYS A 153 18.04 19.20 3.34
C LYS A 153 17.78 18.45 2.03
N GLN A 154 16.58 17.92 1.89
CA GLN A 154 16.09 17.19 0.73
C GLN A 154 14.65 17.58 0.45
N TYR A 155 14.22 17.39 -0.79
CA TYR A 155 12.88 17.70 -1.23
C TYR A 155 12.18 16.45 -1.73
N ARG A 156 10.87 16.57 -1.90
CA ARG A 156 10.04 15.49 -2.41
C ARG A 156 10.16 15.43 -3.92
N SER A 157 10.34 14.23 -4.47
CA SER A 157 10.45 14.08 -5.91
C SER A 157 9.14 14.40 -6.63
N LYS A 158 9.22 14.95 -7.85
CA LYS A 158 8.02 15.19 -8.70
C LYS A 158 7.19 13.94 -8.92
N LYS A 159 7.85 12.79 -9.12
CA LYS A 159 7.21 11.49 -9.25
C LYS A 159 6.42 11.14 -7.99
N SER A 160 7.00 11.37 -6.82
CA SER A 160 6.31 11.18 -5.53
C SER A 160 5.13 12.13 -5.37
N MET A 161 5.23 13.38 -5.84
CA MET A 161 4.12 14.34 -5.81
C MET A 161 2.95 13.90 -6.72
N LYS A 162 3.24 13.51 -7.97
CA LYS A 162 2.23 12.96 -8.90
C LYS A 162 1.54 11.72 -8.31
N MET A 163 2.32 10.80 -7.77
CA MET A 163 1.77 9.60 -7.12
C MET A 163 1.00 9.92 -5.83
N SER A 164 1.39 10.98 -5.09
CA SER A 164 0.61 11.48 -3.94
C SER A 164 -0.77 11.94 -4.36
N GLY A 165 -0.88 12.63 -5.49
CA GLY A 165 -2.18 13.05 -6.05
C GLY A 165 -3.04 11.85 -6.43
N ILE A 166 -2.46 10.81 -7.02
CA ILE A 166 -3.18 9.54 -7.31
C ILE A 166 -3.66 8.88 -6.01
N LEU A 167 -2.87 8.95 -4.93
CA LEU A 167 -3.25 8.42 -3.63
C LEU A 167 -4.50 9.12 -3.03
N THR A 168 -4.81 10.32 -3.52
CA THR A 168 -5.99 11.11 -3.16
C THR A 168 -7.26 10.75 -3.92
N PHE A 169 -7.17 9.83 -4.89
CA PHE A 169 -8.29 9.33 -5.67
C PHE A 169 -9.51 8.83 -4.88
N PRO A 170 -9.37 8.26 -3.66
CA PRO A 170 -10.55 7.89 -2.88
C PRO A 170 -11.41 9.10 -2.46
N ILE A 171 -10.84 10.29 -2.24
CA ILE A 171 -11.54 11.41 -1.61
C ILE A 171 -12.82 11.85 -2.35
N PRO A 172 -12.81 12.03 -3.69
CA PRO A 172 -14.03 12.37 -4.44
C PRO A 172 -15.19 11.38 -4.23
N PHE A 173 -14.92 10.11 -3.91
CA PHE A 173 -15.98 9.12 -3.69
C PHE A 173 -16.82 9.38 -2.44
N MET A 174 -16.37 10.26 -1.55
CA MET A 174 -17.15 10.71 -0.39
C MET A 174 -18.48 11.33 -0.82
N ALA A 175 -18.53 12.00 -1.97
CA ALA A 175 -19.76 12.61 -2.48
C ALA A 175 -20.86 11.57 -2.74
N PHE A 176 -20.51 10.31 -3.03
CA PHE A 176 -21.48 9.25 -3.35
C PHE A 176 -22.02 8.52 -2.10
N MET A 177 -21.59 8.90 -0.88
CA MET A 177 -22.06 8.23 0.34
C MET A 177 -23.58 8.32 0.54
N HIS A 178 -24.20 9.42 0.09
CA HIS A 178 -25.65 9.62 0.16
C HIS A 178 -26.47 8.65 -0.71
N ILE A 179 -25.85 8.04 -1.73
CA ILE A 179 -26.51 7.08 -2.63
C ILE A 179 -26.44 5.67 -2.04
N ILE A 180 -25.35 5.35 -1.32
CA ILE A 180 -25.07 4.00 -0.84
C ILE A 180 -25.72 3.74 0.53
N PHE A 181 -25.78 4.76 1.39
CA PHE A 181 -26.23 4.65 2.77
C PHE A 181 -27.53 5.41 3.00
N ASN A 182 -28.45 4.82 3.76
CA ASN A 182 -29.65 5.53 4.20
C ASN A 182 -29.27 6.54 5.29
N ASN A 183 -28.40 6.13 6.22
CA ASN A 183 -27.78 6.99 7.21
C ASN A 183 -26.39 7.43 6.74
N ILE A 184 -26.34 8.65 6.18
CA ILE A 184 -25.10 9.23 5.65
C ILE A 184 -23.98 9.37 6.70
N ALA A 185 -24.32 9.55 7.98
CA ALA A 185 -23.34 9.71 9.04
C ALA A 185 -22.55 8.41 9.28
N ILE A 186 -23.26 7.27 9.31
CA ILE A 186 -22.63 5.94 9.43
C ILE A 186 -21.70 5.69 8.24
N GLY A 187 -22.19 5.90 7.01
CA GLY A 187 -21.39 5.73 5.81
C GLY A 187 -20.13 6.60 5.81
N THR A 188 -20.28 7.86 6.19
CA THR A 188 -19.17 8.82 6.29
C THR A 188 -18.11 8.39 7.30
N ILE A 189 -18.50 7.91 8.49
CA ILE A 189 -17.56 7.45 9.52
C ILE A 189 -16.72 6.28 9.01
N PHE A 190 -17.36 5.25 8.45
CA PHE A 190 -16.64 4.10 7.90
C PHE A 190 -15.73 4.47 6.73
N PHE A 191 -16.21 5.36 5.85
CA PHE A 191 -15.44 5.83 4.71
C PHE A 191 -14.19 6.62 5.14
N VAL A 192 -14.34 7.61 6.02
CA VAL A 192 -13.22 8.40 6.54
C VAL A 192 -12.21 7.52 7.29
N ALA A 193 -12.69 6.57 8.09
CA ALA A 193 -11.82 5.60 8.77
C ALA A 193 -11.06 4.73 7.76
N GLY A 194 -11.72 4.27 6.69
CA GLY A 194 -11.11 3.50 5.61
C GLY A 194 -10.04 4.30 4.85
N VAL A 195 -10.36 5.52 4.45
CA VAL A 195 -9.43 6.47 3.80
C VAL A 195 -8.21 6.72 4.69
N TYR A 196 -8.42 6.96 5.99
CA TYR A 196 -7.33 7.16 6.93
C TYR A 196 -6.37 5.97 6.99
N ILE A 197 -6.89 4.75 7.07
CA ILE A 197 -6.07 3.53 7.08
C ILE A 197 -5.36 3.34 5.73
N PHE A 198 -6.07 3.56 4.62
CA PHE A 198 -5.51 3.50 3.27
C PHE A 198 -4.28 4.41 3.13
N TYR A 199 -4.40 5.68 3.53
CA TYR A 199 -3.28 6.62 3.53
C TYR A 199 -2.16 6.19 4.48
N ARG A 200 -2.50 5.74 5.69
CA ARG A 200 -1.50 5.34 6.68
C ARG A 200 -0.63 4.18 6.19
N LEU A 201 -1.20 3.25 5.43
CA LEU A 201 -0.51 2.08 4.90
C LEU A 201 0.36 2.40 3.67
N LEU A 202 -0.08 3.33 2.81
CA LEU A 202 0.55 3.58 1.52
C LEU A 202 1.49 4.78 1.50
N ALA A 203 1.19 5.84 2.27
CA ALA A 203 1.97 7.08 2.29
C ALA A 203 3.50 6.90 2.36
N PRO A 204 4.06 6.06 3.26
CA PRO A 204 5.53 5.95 3.39
C PRO A 204 6.22 5.24 2.21
N TYR A 205 5.47 4.52 1.35
CA TYR A 205 6.03 3.75 0.23
C TYR A 205 5.95 4.49 -1.12
N VAL A 206 5.08 5.49 -1.20
CA VAL A 206 4.94 6.36 -2.38
C VAL A 206 5.89 7.57 -2.28
N PHE A 207 6.63 7.65 -1.19
CA PHE A 207 7.48 8.76 -0.84
C PHE A 207 8.90 8.56 -1.38
N ASP A 208 9.36 9.48 -2.23
CA ASP A 208 10.66 9.45 -2.88
C ASP A 208 11.30 10.84 -2.83
N LEU A 209 12.63 10.89 -2.72
CA LEU A 209 13.39 12.09 -2.38
C LEU A 209 14.19 12.58 -3.59
N GLN A 210 14.39 13.89 -3.68
CA GLN A 210 15.29 14.57 -4.63
C GLN A 210 16.14 15.63 -3.89
N GLU A 211 17.31 15.95 -4.44
CA GLU A 211 18.24 16.91 -3.83
C GLU A 211 17.84 18.35 -4.12
N ASP A 212 17.44 18.63 -5.37
CA ASP A 212 17.08 19.97 -5.83
C ASP A 212 15.65 20.36 -5.42
N ASP A 213 15.42 21.66 -5.25
CA ASP A 213 14.09 22.19 -4.96
C ASP A 213 13.19 22.07 -6.20
N PRO A 214 12.09 21.29 -6.15
CA PRO A 214 11.19 21.13 -7.28
C PRO A 214 10.46 22.41 -7.68
N THR A 215 10.52 23.49 -6.89
CA THR A 215 9.81 24.74 -7.12
C THR A 215 10.26 25.45 -8.40
N ASN A 216 11.52 25.25 -8.83
CA ASN A 216 12.07 25.91 -10.02
C ASN A 216 11.89 25.12 -11.32
N ASP A 217 11.54 23.83 -11.25
CA ASP A 217 11.43 23.01 -12.45
C ASP A 217 9.97 22.72 -12.83
N PRO A 218 9.58 22.86 -14.11
CA PRO A 218 8.21 22.65 -14.56
C PRO A 218 7.68 21.24 -14.26
N LEU A 219 6.39 21.12 -13.87
CA LEU A 219 5.75 19.85 -13.52
C LEU A 219 5.38 18.96 -14.72
N TRP A 220 5.62 19.45 -15.95
CA TRP A 220 5.41 18.73 -17.20
C TRP A 220 6.67 17.94 -17.60
#